data_AF-A0A8B9KIU2-F1
#
_entry.id   AF-A0A8B9KIU2-F1
#
_cell.length_a   1.000
_cell.length_b   1.000
_cell.length_c   1.000
_cell.angle_alpha   90.00
_cell.angle_beta   90.00
_cell.angle_gamma   90.00
#
_symmetry.space_group_name_H-M   'P 1'
#
loop_
_entity.id
_entity.type
_entity.pdbx_description
1 polymer ?
#
loop_
_entity_poly.entity_id
_entity_poly.type
_entity_poly.pdbx_seq_one_letter_code
_entity_poly.pdbx_strand_id
1 'polypeptide(L)'
;MARNTLPSRFRGLDIDEYDENRFVDEQDEAAEQQGPDGAEVDALLRRGEMMTAFHIALRNPPINSKNPAVKERAQAVVLRVLTSFKSSDIEPAVKSLDRNGVDLLMKYIYRGFEKPSDNSSAILLQWHEKAFAVGGLGSIVRVLTARKSV
;
A
#
# COMPACT_ATOMS: atom_id res chain seq x y z
N MET A 1 -45.45 30.57 -0.68
CA MET A 1 -43.98 30.45 -0.64
C MET A 1 -43.42 31.08 -1.90
N ALA A 2 -42.60 32.12 -1.79
CA ALA A 2 -41.99 32.75 -2.96
C ALA A 2 -40.88 31.85 -3.51
N ARG A 3 -41.01 31.41 -4.76
CA ARG A 3 -40.02 30.59 -5.45
C ARG A 3 -38.97 31.54 -6.04
N ASN A 4 -37.72 31.44 -5.62
CA ASN A 4 -36.63 32.27 -6.13
C ASN A 4 -36.47 32.05 -7.65
N THR A 5 -36.69 33.10 -8.44
CA THR A 5 -36.65 33.08 -9.91
C THR A 5 -35.30 33.48 -10.49
N LEU A 6 -34.34 33.88 -9.64
CA LEU A 6 -33.01 34.26 -10.09
C LEU A 6 -32.15 33.00 -10.31
N PRO A 7 -31.39 32.91 -11.42
CA PRO A 7 -30.53 31.77 -11.70
C PRO A 7 -29.40 31.70 -10.67
N SER A 8 -29.46 30.77 -9.72
CA SER A 8 -28.41 30.54 -8.70
C SER A 8 -27.26 29.65 -9.19
N ARG A 9 -27.26 29.29 -10.48
CA ARG A 9 -26.32 28.34 -11.10
C ARG A 9 -24.84 28.78 -10.96
N PHE A 10 -24.59 30.08 -10.83
CA PHE A 10 -23.26 30.63 -10.58
C PHE A 10 -22.68 30.27 -9.20
N ARG A 11 -23.52 29.90 -8.22
CA ARG A 11 -23.09 29.51 -6.87
C ARG A 11 -22.66 28.05 -6.74
N GLY A 12 -22.93 27.24 -7.76
CA GLY A 12 -22.47 25.86 -7.85
C GLY A 12 -21.12 25.73 -8.55
N LEU A 13 -20.53 26.84 -9.00
CA LEU A 13 -19.19 26.85 -9.57
C LEU A 13 -18.18 26.85 -8.43
N ASP A 14 -17.31 25.83 -8.38
CA ASP A 14 -16.20 25.77 -7.45
C ASP A 14 -15.06 26.65 -7.98
N ILE A 15 -14.97 27.88 -7.47
CA ILE A 15 -13.93 28.83 -7.86
C ILE A 15 -12.58 28.53 -7.17
N ASP A 16 -12.61 27.80 -6.06
CA ASP A 16 -11.41 27.49 -5.27
C ASP A 16 -10.52 26.45 -5.99
N GLU A 17 -11.11 25.67 -6.92
CA GLU A 17 -10.36 24.74 -7.78
C GLU A 17 -9.26 25.46 -8.59
N TYR A 18 -9.50 26.73 -8.95
CA TYR A 18 -8.64 27.56 -9.80
C TYR A 18 -7.80 28.59 -9.02
N ASP A 19 -7.79 28.54 -7.68
CA ASP A 19 -6.92 29.40 -6.86
C ASP A 19 -5.44 29.05 -7.11
N GLU A 20 -4.65 30.03 -7.54
CA GLU A 20 -3.21 29.88 -7.80
C GLU A 20 -2.42 29.50 -6.53
N ASN A 21 -2.96 29.79 -5.34
CA ASN A 21 -2.33 29.45 -4.06
C ASN A 21 -2.70 28.05 -3.56
N ARG A 22 -3.56 27.32 -4.28
CA ARG A 22 -3.95 25.98 -3.92
C ARG A 22 -2.73 25.06 -3.91
N PHE A 23 -2.57 24.32 -2.82
CA PHE A 23 -1.50 23.33 -2.71
C PHE A 23 -1.69 22.21 -3.73
N VAL A 24 -0.65 21.92 -4.52
CA VAL A 24 -0.59 20.80 -5.48
C VAL A 24 0.60 19.93 -5.11
N ASP A 25 0.40 18.61 -5.06
CA ASP A 25 1.49 17.67 -4.81
C ASP A 25 2.54 17.72 -5.92
N GLU A 26 3.81 17.65 -5.53
CA GLU A 26 4.93 17.53 -6.48
C GLU A 26 4.84 16.25 -7.29
N GLN A 27 4.78 16.41 -8.61
CA GLN A 27 4.82 15.32 -9.57
C GLN A 27 6.28 15.01 -9.92
N ASP A 28 6.94 14.15 -9.14
CA ASP A 28 8.26 13.63 -9.53
C ASP A 28 8.14 12.82 -10.82
N GLU A 29 8.94 13.16 -11.83
CA GLU A 29 9.17 12.36 -13.04
C GLU A 29 10.09 11.15 -12.76
N ALA A 30 9.84 10.45 -11.66
CA ALA A 30 10.59 9.24 -11.36
C ALA A 30 10.21 8.12 -12.34
N ALA A 31 11.20 7.34 -12.75
CA ALA A 31 11.01 6.19 -13.64
C ALA A 31 9.86 5.29 -13.15
N GLU A 32 9.01 4.86 -14.08
CA GLU A 32 7.83 4.08 -13.76
C GLU A 32 8.25 2.71 -13.18
N GLN A 33 8.04 2.52 -11.88
CA GLN A 33 8.35 1.27 -11.20
C GLN A 33 7.24 0.25 -11.47
N GLN A 34 7.62 -0.90 -12.04
CA GLN A 34 6.67 -1.96 -12.45
C GLN A 34 6.18 -2.85 -11.28
N GLY A 35 6.74 -2.66 -10.08
CA GLY A 35 6.45 -3.52 -8.93
C GLY A 35 7.31 -4.79 -8.90
N PRO A 36 7.04 -5.70 -7.94
CA PRO A 36 7.74 -6.98 -7.82
C PRO A 36 7.38 -7.94 -8.97
N ASP A 37 8.34 -8.78 -9.38
CA ASP A 37 8.11 -9.82 -10.38
C ASP A 37 7.26 -10.97 -9.79
N GLY A 38 5.99 -11.01 -10.20
CA GLY A 38 5.05 -12.03 -9.73
C GLY A 38 5.44 -13.46 -10.13
N ALA A 39 6.11 -13.65 -11.27
CA ALA A 39 6.52 -14.97 -11.74
C ALA A 39 7.72 -15.51 -10.96
N GLU A 40 8.67 -14.64 -10.64
CA GLU A 40 9.79 -14.98 -9.75
C GLU A 40 9.30 -15.36 -8.36
N VAL A 41 8.41 -14.55 -7.78
CA VAL A 41 7.79 -14.83 -6.48
C VAL A 41 7.04 -16.16 -6.50
N ASP A 42 6.28 -16.44 -7.56
CA ASP A 42 5.57 -17.73 -7.71
C ASP A 42 6.50 -18.93 -7.79
N ALA A 43 7.63 -18.78 -8.49
CA ALA A 43 8.63 -19.83 -8.56
C ALA A 43 9.23 -20.13 -7.18
N LEU A 44 9.52 -19.09 -6.39
CA LEU A 44 10.06 -19.24 -5.02
C LEU A 44 9.03 -19.85 -4.07
N LEU A 45 7.76 -19.43 -4.16
CA LEU A 45 6.69 -20.00 -3.34
C LEU A 45 6.52 -21.50 -3.58
N ARG A 46 6.57 -21.93 -4.84
CA ARG A 46 6.51 -23.36 -5.21
C ARG A 46 7.71 -24.18 -4.72
N ARG A 47 8.88 -23.55 -4.61
CA ARG A 47 10.10 -24.18 -4.09
C ARG A 47 10.15 -24.25 -2.56
N GLY A 48 9.23 -23.57 -1.86
CA GLY A 48 9.23 -23.48 -0.40
C GLY A 48 10.14 -22.37 0.15
N GLU A 49 10.73 -21.53 -0.71
CA GLU A 49 11.62 -20.43 -0.31
C GLU A 49 10.85 -19.19 0.13
N MET A 50 10.09 -19.31 1.23
CA MET A 50 9.16 -18.27 1.72
C MET A 50 9.87 -16.94 2.05
N MET A 51 11.02 -17.01 2.73
CA MET A 51 11.79 -15.83 3.12
C MET A 51 12.32 -15.06 1.92
N THR A 52 12.87 -15.76 0.93
CA THR A 52 13.34 -15.15 -0.31
C THR A 52 12.18 -14.50 -1.06
N ALA A 53 11.05 -15.21 -1.20
CA ALA A 53 9.85 -14.69 -1.85
C ALA A 53 9.33 -13.41 -1.18
N PHE A 54 9.36 -13.36 0.15
CA PHE A 54 8.98 -12.19 0.94
C PHE A 54 9.87 -10.97 0.67
N HIS A 55 11.19 -11.15 0.67
CA HIS A 55 12.11 -10.06 0.37
C HIS A 55 11.98 -9.56 -1.07
N ILE A 56 11.75 -10.45 -2.04
CA ILE A 56 11.54 -10.06 -3.44
C ILE A 56 10.21 -9.34 -3.63
N ALA A 57 9.13 -9.80 -2.97
CA ALA A 57 7.82 -9.16 -3.07
C ALA A 57 7.82 -7.71 -2.54
N LEU A 58 8.68 -7.38 -1.58
CA LEU A 58 8.83 -6.02 -1.04
C LEU A 58 9.85 -5.17 -1.81
N ARG A 59 10.51 -5.71 -2.85
CA ARG A 59 11.47 -4.98 -3.67
C ARG A 59 10.76 -4.13 -4.73
N ASN A 60 11.30 -2.93 -5.00
CA ASN A 60 10.82 -2.01 -6.04
C ASN A 60 9.29 -1.74 -6.00
N PRO A 61 8.72 -1.33 -4.85
CA PRO A 61 7.29 -1.06 -4.75
C PRO A 61 6.88 0.07 -5.71
N PRO A 62 5.73 -0.01 -6.41
CA PRO A 62 5.34 0.97 -7.43
C PRO A 62 4.78 2.28 -6.83
N ILE A 63 5.51 2.89 -5.89
CA ILE A 63 5.08 4.07 -5.11
C ILE A 63 4.84 5.28 -6.05
N ASN A 64 5.71 5.43 -7.06
CA ASN A 64 5.67 6.54 -8.01
C ASN A 64 4.81 6.26 -9.25
N SER A 65 4.27 5.04 -9.41
CA SER A 65 3.42 4.75 -10.58
C SER A 65 2.07 5.47 -10.45
N LYS A 66 1.62 6.09 -11.54
CA LYS A 66 0.25 6.63 -11.66
C LYS A 66 -0.74 5.54 -12.11
N ASN A 67 -0.25 4.39 -12.55
CA ASN A 67 -1.08 3.32 -13.08
C ASN A 67 -1.66 2.46 -11.93
N PRO A 68 -2.99 2.53 -11.68
CA PRO A 68 -3.62 1.78 -10.60
C PRO A 68 -3.48 0.26 -10.78
N ALA A 69 -3.40 -0.23 -12.03
CA ALA A 69 -3.27 -1.65 -12.31
C ALA A 69 -1.90 -2.22 -11.88
N VAL A 70 -0.84 -1.41 -11.96
CA VAL A 70 0.52 -1.81 -11.52
C VAL A 70 0.55 -1.93 -9.99
N LYS A 71 -0.05 -0.95 -9.30
CA LYS A 71 -0.21 -0.97 -7.84
C LYS A 71 -1.01 -2.20 -7.40
N GLU A 72 -2.15 -2.45 -8.03
CA GLU A 72 -2.99 -3.61 -7.71
C GLU A 72 -2.26 -4.94 -7.94
N ARG A 73 -1.47 -5.06 -9.01
CA ARG A 73 -0.64 -6.24 -9.26
C ARG A 73 0.41 -6.44 -8.16
N ALA A 74 1.11 -5.38 -7.76
CA ALA A 74 2.07 -5.44 -6.66
C ALA A 74 1.41 -5.85 -5.35
N GLN A 75 0.25 -5.27 -5.02
CA GLN A 75 -0.55 -5.66 -3.86
C GLN A 75 -0.92 -7.15 -3.88
N ALA A 76 -1.38 -7.66 -5.03
CA ALA A 76 -1.77 -9.07 -5.16
C ALA A 76 -0.58 -10.00 -4.93
N VAL A 77 0.61 -9.65 -5.46
CA VAL A 77 1.84 -10.42 -5.25
C VAL A 77 2.23 -10.44 -3.76
N VAL A 78 2.25 -9.27 -3.10
CA VAL A 78 2.61 -9.17 -1.68
C VAL A 78 1.60 -9.91 -0.82
N LEU A 79 0.30 -9.68 -1.01
CA LEU A 79 -0.75 -10.33 -0.24
C LEU A 79 -0.68 -11.85 -0.34
N ARG A 80 -0.44 -12.39 -1.54
CA ARG A 80 -0.24 -13.82 -1.76
C ARG A 80 0.94 -14.39 -0.98
N VAL A 81 2.05 -13.65 -0.88
CA VAL A 81 3.16 -14.06 -0.03
C VAL A 81 2.74 -14.03 1.43
N LEU A 82 2.14 -12.93 1.91
CA LEU A 82 1.73 -12.80 3.31
C LEU A 82 0.74 -13.90 3.74
N THR A 83 -0.17 -14.32 2.86
CA THR A 83 -1.13 -15.38 3.17
C THR A 83 -0.54 -16.80 3.09
N SER A 84 0.61 -16.98 2.44
CA SER A 84 1.30 -18.27 2.34
C SER A 84 2.17 -18.61 3.57
N PHE A 85 2.45 -17.62 4.42
CA PHE A 85 3.27 -17.79 5.62
C PHE A 85 2.53 -18.55 6.73
N LYS A 86 3.29 -19.33 7.49
CA LYS A 86 2.84 -19.89 8.77
C LYS A 86 3.01 -18.84 9.86
N SER A 87 2.11 -18.82 10.85
CA SER A 87 2.16 -17.87 11.96
C SER A 87 3.50 -17.90 12.74
N SER A 88 4.18 -19.05 12.80
CA SER A 88 5.50 -19.20 13.44
C SER A 88 6.62 -18.42 12.74
N ASP A 89 6.47 -18.18 11.44
CA ASP A 89 7.54 -17.66 10.59
C ASP A 89 7.40 -16.15 10.33
N ILE A 90 6.25 -15.57 10.73
CA ILE A 90 5.95 -14.13 10.57
C ILE A 90 6.93 -13.27 11.37
N GLU A 91 7.14 -13.58 12.65
CA GLU A 91 8.00 -12.76 13.51
C GLU A 91 9.47 -12.74 13.03
N PRO A 92 10.10 -13.88 12.69
CA PRO A 92 11.42 -13.88 12.04
C PRO A 92 11.45 -13.06 10.75
N ALA A 93 10.41 -13.14 9.92
CA ALA A 93 10.34 -12.40 8.65
C ALA A 93 10.26 -10.89 8.84
N VAL A 94 9.47 -10.41 9.81
CA VAL A 94 9.43 -8.97 10.10
C VAL A 94 10.77 -8.50 10.66
N LYS A 95 11.43 -9.30 11.51
CA LYS A 95 12.74 -8.96 12.08
C LYS A 95 13.88 -8.96 11.06
N SER A 96 13.73 -9.59 9.90
CA SER A 96 14.73 -9.54 8.83
C SER A 96 14.67 -8.27 7.99
N LEU A 97 13.64 -7.44 8.17
CA LEU A 97 13.50 -6.16 7.48
C LEU A 97 14.26 -5.04 8.21
N ASP A 98 14.72 -4.07 7.42
CA ASP A 98 15.17 -2.79 7.95
C ASP A 98 13.96 -1.89 8.28
N ARG A 99 14.21 -0.73 8.89
CA ARG A 99 13.13 0.20 9.29
C ARG A 99 12.24 0.61 8.11
N ASN A 100 12.84 0.85 6.95
CA ASN A 100 12.09 1.22 5.75
C ASN A 100 11.25 0.06 5.22
N GLY A 101 11.77 -1.16 5.26
CA GLY A 101 11.04 -2.38 4.91
C GLY A 101 9.82 -2.61 5.80
N VAL A 102 9.94 -2.39 7.12
CA VAL A 102 8.80 -2.52 8.05
C VAL A 102 7.71 -1.47 7.74
N ASP A 103 8.11 -0.24 7.43
CA ASP A 103 7.17 0.82 7.04
C ASP A 103 6.47 0.53 5.71
N LEU A 104 7.17 -0.11 4.78
CA LEU A 104 6.61 -0.53 3.50
C LEU A 104 5.63 -1.70 3.70
N LEU A 105 6.01 -2.70 4.50
CA LEU A 105 5.15 -3.80 4.88
C LEU A 105 3.85 -3.28 5.51
N MET A 106 3.95 -2.31 6.42
CA MET A 106 2.77 -1.69 7.05
C MET A 106 1.82 -1.07 6.01
N LYS A 107 2.33 -0.40 4.97
CA LYS A 107 1.49 0.13 3.88
C LYS A 107 0.73 -0.99 3.14
N TYR A 108 1.42 -2.09 2.81
CA TYR A 108 0.80 -3.25 2.15
C TYR A 108 -0.25 -3.95 3.03
N ILE A 109 -0.04 -4.00 4.35
CA ILE A 109 -1.01 -4.55 5.32
C ILE A 109 -2.29 -3.71 5.33
N TYR A 110 -2.17 -2.39 5.49
CA TYR A 110 -3.32 -1.48 5.51
C TYR A 110 -4.10 -1.53 4.19
N ARG A 111 -3.40 -1.56 3.06
CA ARG A 111 -4.04 -1.74 1.76
C ARG A 111 -4.69 -3.12 1.60
N GLY A 112 -4.12 -4.16 2.21
CA GLY A 112 -4.73 -5.49 2.25
C GLY A 112 -6.08 -5.50 2.97
N PHE A 113 -6.25 -4.67 4.00
CA PHE A 113 -7.53 -4.54 4.71
C PHE A 113 -8.63 -3.86 3.90
N GLU A 114 -8.30 -3.13 2.82
CA GLU A 114 -9.31 -2.51 1.95
C GLU A 114 -10.11 -3.54 1.13
N LYS A 115 -9.47 -4.67 0.77
CA LYS A 115 -10.05 -5.72 -0.07
C LYS A 115 -9.91 -7.09 0.62
N PRO A 116 -10.67 -7.35 1.68
CA PRO A 116 -10.60 -8.63 2.38
C PRO A 116 -11.07 -9.77 1.46
N SER A 117 -10.26 -10.82 1.37
CA SER A 117 -10.63 -12.14 0.83
C SER A 117 -10.66 -13.20 1.94
N ASP A 118 -11.13 -14.41 1.63
CA ASP A 118 -11.30 -15.47 2.63
C ASP A 118 -10.05 -15.69 3.49
N ASN A 119 -10.22 -15.54 4.80
CA ASN A 119 -9.20 -15.66 5.85
C ASN A 119 -7.99 -14.72 5.74
N SER A 120 -7.93 -13.83 4.74
CA SER A 120 -6.82 -12.87 4.57
C SER A 120 -6.70 -11.89 5.73
N SER A 121 -7.83 -11.38 6.25
CA SER A 121 -7.82 -10.42 7.36
C SER A 121 -7.24 -11.01 8.64
N ALA A 122 -7.50 -12.29 8.92
CA ALA A 122 -7.00 -12.94 10.13
C ALA A 122 -5.47 -13.03 10.13
N ILE A 123 -4.87 -13.44 9.00
CA ILE A 123 -3.41 -13.47 8.87
C ILE A 123 -2.81 -12.06 8.80
N LEU A 124 -3.46 -11.10 8.13
CA LEU A 124 -3.02 -9.72 8.10
C LEU A 124 -3.00 -9.06 9.49
N LEU A 125 -3.91 -9.42 10.39
CA LEU A 125 -3.87 -8.98 11.79
C LEU A 125 -2.64 -9.54 12.54
N GLN A 126 -2.23 -10.79 12.28
CA GLN A 126 -0.99 -11.34 12.83
C GLN A 126 0.24 -10.62 12.28
N TRP A 127 0.28 -10.34 10.97
CA TRP A 127 1.33 -9.53 10.36
C TRP A 127 1.38 -8.13 10.96
N HIS A 128 0.22 -7.49 11.16
CA HIS A 128 0.12 -6.18 11.78
C HIS A 128 0.71 -6.18 13.19
N GLU A 129 0.34 -7.17 14.03
CA GLU A 129 0.88 -7.31 15.39
C GLU A 129 2.42 -7.32 15.39
N LYS A 130 3.04 -8.14 14.52
CA LYS A 130 4.50 -8.26 14.48
C LYS A 130 5.18 -7.05 13.85
N ALA A 131 4.60 -6.48 12.79
CA ALA A 131 5.08 -5.24 12.18
C ALA A 131 5.00 -4.05 13.15
N PHE A 132 3.94 -3.98 13.95
CA PHE A 132 3.78 -2.97 15.01
C PHE A 132 4.81 -3.16 16.12
N ALA A 133 5.08 -4.40 16.56
CA ALA A 133 6.08 -4.67 17.59
C ALA A 133 7.49 -4.19 17.18
N VAL A 134 7.83 -4.22 15.89
CA VAL A 134 9.14 -3.77 15.38
C VAL A 134 9.14 -2.28 14.99
N GLY A 135 8.12 -1.81 14.26
CA GLY A 135 8.04 -0.45 13.72
C GLY A 135 7.42 0.59 14.65
N GLY A 136 6.72 0.14 15.70
CA GLY A 136 5.96 0.98 16.63
C GLY A 136 4.82 1.76 15.97
N LEU A 137 4.24 2.71 16.71
CA LEU A 137 3.19 3.58 16.19
C LEU A 137 3.64 4.43 14.98
N GLY A 138 4.94 4.73 14.90
CA GLY A 138 5.50 5.55 13.82
C GLY A 138 5.32 4.92 12.43
N SER A 139 5.34 3.59 12.30
CA SER A 139 5.13 2.94 11.01
C SER A 139 3.70 3.15 10.49
N ILE A 140 2.71 3.11 11.39
CA ILE A 140 1.30 3.42 11.09
C ILE A 140 1.13 4.90 10.73
N VAL A 141 1.73 5.81 11.52
CA VAL A 141 1.68 7.26 11.23
C VAL A 141 2.22 7.54 9.82
N ARG A 142 3.29 6.84 9.39
CA ARG A 142 3.83 6.95 8.03
C ARG A 142 2.96 6.33 6.94
N VAL A 143 2.02 5.43 7.27
CA VAL A 143 0.95 5.05 6.32
C VAL A 143 -0.02 6.19 6.13
N LEU A 144 -0.49 6.79 7.23
CA LEU A 144 -1.51 7.85 7.21
C LEU A 144 -1.04 9.17 6.58
N THR A 145 0.26 9.45 6.67
CA THR A 145 0.86 10.71 6.20
C THR A 145 1.48 10.61 4.80
N ALA A 146 1.57 9.40 4.22
CA ALA A 146 2.16 9.23 2.91
C ALA A 146 1.27 9.81 1.79
N ARG A 147 1.78 10.79 1.04
CA ARG A 147 1.13 11.33 -0.16
C ARG A 147 1.24 10.39 -1.37
N LYS A 148 2.36 9.66 -1.45
CA LYS A 148 2.59 8.58 -2.43
C LYS A 148 2.63 7.25 -1.68
N SER A 149 1.68 6.37 -1.97
CA SER A 149 1.55 5.06 -1.33
C SER A 149 1.43 3.94 -2.37
N VAL A 150 1.61 2.70 -1.90
CA VAL A 150 1.58 1.47 -2.71
C VAL A 150 0.23 1.21 -3.32
#